data_AF-A0A959A7Z5-F1
#
_entry.id   AF-A0A959A7Z5-F1
#
_cell.length_a   1.000
_cell.length_b   1.000
_cell.length_c   1.000
_cell.angle_alpha   90.00
_cell.angle_beta   90.00
_cell.angle_gamma   90.00
#
_symmetry.space_group_name_H-M   'P 1'
#
loop_
_entity.id
_entity.type
_entity.pdbx_description
1 polymer ?
#
loop_
_entity_poly.entity_id
_entity_poly.type
_entity_poly.pdbx_seq_one_letter_code
_entity_poly.pdbx_strand_id
1 'polypeptide(L)'
;MLKPFALRLARMILVCPAKVYRILRHLATGTRNLVQAKHNPKLPFPPIVFWWAEMLFMLLDLLCVPEVYETLTDFFKRSTRPMNAKEIALAATVFGNSIDYRQVRIDEKAAMVCRRHAIIYVSFHTINSWGSFSPSILIHELVHVWQYRQVGAAYIPRALMAQYTREGYNYGGLDKLKECISTGGSLHDFNLEQQADIITDYFRIREGLAPQWGDGGKRDLPVYQKFAAEVFGVKNNGN
;
A
#
# COMPACT_ATOMS: atom_id res chain seq x y z
N MET A 1 19.48 -18.49 -2.72
CA MET A 1 19.62 -17.11 -3.23
C MET A 1 19.38 -16.95 -4.73
N LEU A 2 19.75 -17.90 -5.61
CA LEU A 2 19.52 -17.75 -7.07
C LEU A 2 18.05 -17.68 -7.50
N LYS A 3 17.14 -18.46 -6.89
CA LYS A 3 15.72 -18.49 -7.30
C LYS A 3 14.99 -17.13 -7.14
N PRO A 4 15.11 -16.40 -6.01
CA PRO A 4 14.54 -15.05 -5.88
C PRO A 4 15.09 -14.05 -6.91
N PHE A 5 16.39 -14.11 -7.19
CA PHE A 5 17.04 -13.23 -8.15
C PHE A 5 16.54 -13.46 -9.58
N ALA A 6 16.50 -14.71 -10.03
CA ALA A 6 15.96 -15.07 -11.33
C ALA A 6 14.47 -14.69 -11.49
N LEU A 7 13.68 -14.85 -10.42
CA LEU A 7 12.28 -14.44 -10.41
C LEU A 7 12.11 -12.92 -10.58
N ARG A 8 12.97 -12.12 -9.93
CA ARG A 8 12.97 -10.66 -10.08
C ARG A 8 13.39 -10.23 -11.48
N LEU A 9 14.45 -10.83 -12.03
CA LEU A 9 14.92 -10.52 -13.39
C LEU A 9 13.85 -10.79 -14.45
N ALA A 10 13.18 -11.96 -14.38
CA ALA A 10 12.08 -12.28 -15.28
C ALA A 10 10.92 -11.29 -15.14
N ARG A 11 10.60 -10.87 -13.91
CA ARG A 11 9.53 -9.90 -13.64
C ARG A 11 9.84 -8.51 -14.18
N MET A 12 11.10 -8.03 -14.10
CA MET A 12 11.49 -6.71 -14.65
C MET A 12 11.01 -6.53 -16.10
N ILE A 13 11.13 -7.59 -16.90
CA ILE A 13 10.65 -7.61 -18.28
C ILE A 13 9.11 -7.67 -18.34
N LEU A 14 8.50 -8.61 -17.60
CA LEU A 14 7.05 -8.85 -17.64
C LEU A 14 6.21 -7.65 -17.18
N VAL A 15 6.69 -6.85 -16.22
CA VAL A 15 5.94 -5.70 -15.69
C VAL A 15 6.22 -4.40 -16.44
N CYS A 16 7.20 -4.38 -17.34
CA CYS A 16 7.59 -3.18 -18.08
C CYS A 16 6.41 -2.53 -18.84
N PRO A 17 5.54 -3.28 -19.57
CA PRO A 17 4.37 -2.69 -20.22
C PRO A 17 3.44 -1.96 -19.23
N ALA A 18 3.22 -2.52 -18.04
CA ALA A 18 2.40 -1.90 -17.02
C ALA A 18 3.04 -0.61 -16.46
N LYS A 19 4.37 -0.59 -16.29
CA LYS A 19 5.12 0.60 -15.86
C LYS A 19 5.03 1.73 -16.90
N VAL A 20 5.20 1.40 -18.18
CA VAL A 20 5.03 2.37 -19.29
C VAL A 20 3.59 2.89 -19.33
N TYR A 21 2.59 2.01 -19.24
CA TYR A 21 1.19 2.40 -19.21
C TYR A 21 0.88 3.39 -18.07
N ARG A 22 1.42 3.18 -16.87
CA ARG A 22 1.25 4.11 -15.74
C ARG A 22 1.78 5.51 -16.06
N ILE A 23 2.96 5.61 -16.67
CA ILE A 23 3.55 6.90 -17.07
C ILE A 23 2.69 7.58 -18.13
N LEU A 24 2.27 6.85 -19.17
CA LEU A 24 1.40 7.38 -20.23
C LEU A 24 0.09 7.89 -19.66
N ARG A 25 -0.53 7.14 -18.74
CA ARG A 25 -1.74 7.56 -18.04
C ARG A 25 -1.48 8.81 -17.18
N HIS A 26 -0.38 8.86 -16.43
CA HIS A 26 0.00 10.01 -15.59
C HIS A 26 0.19 11.29 -16.41
N LEU A 27 0.77 11.18 -17.60
CA LEU A 27 0.86 12.28 -18.57
C LEU A 27 -0.51 12.68 -19.11
N ALA A 28 -1.32 11.73 -19.55
CA ALA A 28 -2.62 11.97 -20.18
C ALA A 28 -3.65 12.58 -19.22
N THR A 29 -3.79 12.03 -18.00
CA THR A 29 -4.78 12.50 -17.03
C THR A 29 -4.23 13.54 -16.07
N GLY A 30 -2.95 13.45 -15.72
CA GLY A 30 -2.36 14.32 -14.69
C GLY A 30 -2.19 15.77 -15.14
N THR A 31 -1.91 16.00 -16.42
CA THR A 31 -1.84 17.37 -16.98
C THR A 31 -3.19 18.09 -16.90
N ARG A 32 -4.29 17.38 -17.19
CA ARG A 32 -5.66 17.91 -17.02
C ARG A 32 -5.97 18.23 -15.56
N ASN A 33 -5.57 17.35 -14.64
CA ASN A 33 -5.79 17.55 -13.21
C ASN A 33 -4.96 18.72 -12.66
N LEU A 34 -3.74 18.93 -13.15
CA LEU A 34 -2.90 20.07 -12.76
C LEU A 34 -3.50 21.41 -13.17
N VAL A 35 -4.09 21.49 -14.36
CA VAL A 35 -4.77 22.69 -14.85
C VAL A 35 -6.00 23.02 -14.00
N GLN A 36 -6.68 21.99 -13.48
CA GLN A 36 -7.88 22.14 -12.65
C GLN A 36 -7.56 22.27 -11.15
N ALA A 37 -6.35 21.92 -10.73
CA ALA A 37 -5.97 21.88 -9.33
C ALA A 37 -5.71 23.28 -8.79
N LYS A 38 -6.67 23.80 -8.01
CA LYS A 38 -6.39 24.94 -7.12
C LYS A 38 -5.43 24.49 -6.02
N HIS A 39 -4.38 25.27 -5.79
CA HIS A 39 -3.48 25.00 -4.66
C HIS A 39 -4.26 25.09 -3.36
N ASN A 40 -4.28 24.00 -2.59
CA ASN A 40 -4.79 24.00 -1.24
C ASN A 40 -3.62 24.35 -0.30
N PRO A 41 -3.59 25.53 0.34
CA PRO A 41 -2.49 25.95 1.21
C PRO A 41 -2.32 25.07 2.46
N LYS A 42 -3.24 24.12 2.70
CA LYS A 42 -3.16 23.12 3.77
C LYS A 42 -2.36 21.89 3.39
N LEU A 43 -2.02 21.69 2.11
CA LEU A 43 -1.11 20.64 1.68
C LEU A 43 0.34 21.16 1.73
N PRO A 44 1.31 20.32 2.14
CA PRO A 44 2.70 20.76 2.30
C PRO A 44 3.34 21.19 0.98
N PHE A 45 2.82 20.71 -0.16
CA PHE A 45 3.35 21.02 -1.48
C PHE A 45 2.24 21.36 -2.48
N PRO A 46 2.52 22.22 -3.48
CA PRO A 46 1.57 22.49 -4.55
C PRO A 46 1.38 21.28 -5.47
N PRO A 47 0.22 21.16 -6.13
CA PRO A 47 -0.12 20.02 -6.99
C PRO A 47 0.95 19.69 -8.05
N ILE A 48 1.60 20.71 -8.61
CA ILE A 48 2.66 20.55 -9.61
C ILE A 48 3.91 19.86 -9.05
N VAL A 49 4.32 20.20 -7.83
CA VAL A 49 5.48 19.57 -7.18
C VAL A 49 5.17 18.10 -6.89
N PHE A 50 3.95 17.82 -6.43
CA PHE A 50 3.52 16.45 -6.18
C PHE A 50 3.46 15.61 -7.47
N TRP A 51 2.93 16.18 -8.56
CA TRP A 51 2.88 15.51 -9.86
C TRP A 51 4.27 15.14 -10.39
N TRP A 52 5.25 16.03 -10.23
CA TRP A 52 6.65 15.75 -10.58
C TRP A 52 7.30 14.72 -9.66
N ALA A 53 6.98 14.72 -8.37
CA ALA A 53 7.43 13.68 -7.45
C ALA A 53 6.90 12.31 -7.88
N GLU A 54 5.60 12.19 -8.20
CA GLU A 54 5.04 10.96 -8.75
C GLU A 54 5.73 10.54 -10.04
N MET A 55 5.97 11.48 -10.97
CA MET A 55 6.68 11.21 -12.22
C MET A 55 8.09 10.66 -11.98
N LEU A 56 8.86 11.28 -11.07
CA LEU A 56 10.19 10.81 -10.71
C LEU A 56 10.17 9.36 -10.21
N PHE A 57 9.26 9.03 -9.28
CA PHE A 57 9.15 7.67 -8.77
C PHE A 57 8.69 6.68 -9.85
N MET A 58 7.80 7.06 -10.76
CA MET A 58 7.42 6.20 -11.89
C MET A 58 8.59 5.95 -12.85
N LEU A 59 9.44 6.95 -13.10
CA LEU A 59 10.64 6.78 -13.92
C LEU A 59 11.68 5.88 -13.24
N LEU A 60 11.90 6.05 -11.94
CA LEU A 60 12.76 5.14 -11.15
C LEU A 60 12.23 3.71 -11.18
N ASP A 61 10.90 3.53 -11.07
CA ASP A 61 10.25 2.23 -11.19
C ASP A 61 10.48 1.63 -12.59
N LEU A 62 10.32 2.42 -13.66
CA LEU A 62 10.58 1.98 -15.04
C LEU A 62 12.03 1.51 -15.25
N LEU A 63 12.99 2.22 -14.65
CA LEU A 63 14.41 1.86 -14.66
C LEU A 63 14.75 0.69 -13.72
N CYS A 64 13.74 0.06 -13.12
CA CYS A 64 13.86 -1.06 -12.20
C CYS A 64 14.73 -0.78 -10.96
N VAL A 65 14.78 0.48 -10.53
CA VAL A 65 15.46 0.88 -9.29
C VAL A 65 14.90 0.14 -8.07
N PRO A 66 13.57 -0.07 -7.91
CA PRO A 66 13.04 -0.88 -6.83
C PRO A 66 13.61 -2.31 -6.78
N GLU A 67 13.64 -3.00 -7.93
CA GLU A 67 14.13 -4.38 -8.00
C GLU A 67 15.63 -4.47 -7.70
N VAL A 68 16.42 -3.50 -8.18
CA VAL A 68 17.85 -3.39 -7.84
C VAL A 68 18.01 -3.13 -6.35
N TYR A 69 17.29 -2.15 -5.79
CA TYR A 69 17.32 -1.82 -4.37
C TYR A 69 16.98 -3.03 -3.48
N GLU A 70 15.91 -3.76 -3.78
CA GLU A 70 15.52 -4.94 -3.00
C GLU A 70 16.53 -6.08 -3.14
N THR A 71 17.16 -6.21 -4.30
CA THR A 71 18.22 -7.21 -4.53
C THR A 71 19.47 -6.89 -3.74
N LEU A 72 19.90 -5.63 -3.73
CA LEU A 72 21.01 -5.17 -2.90
C LEU A 72 20.67 -5.34 -1.42
N THR A 73 19.45 -4.99 -1.01
CA THR A 73 18.99 -5.13 0.38
C THR A 73 19.01 -6.60 0.81
N ASP A 74 18.50 -7.53 0.00
CA ASP A 74 18.56 -8.96 0.31
C ASP A 74 20.00 -9.50 0.39
N PHE A 75 20.96 -8.90 -0.33
CA PHE A 75 22.35 -9.33 -0.32
C PHE A 75 23.11 -8.78 0.91
N PHE A 76 22.91 -7.51 1.24
CA PHE A 76 23.66 -6.80 2.28
C PHE A 76 22.98 -6.85 3.65
N LYS A 77 21.64 -6.76 3.71
CA LYS A 77 20.88 -6.89 4.96
C LYS A 77 20.49 -8.34 5.21
N ARG A 78 21.34 -9.07 5.93
CA ARG A 78 21.04 -10.44 6.38
C ARG A 78 19.95 -10.53 7.45
N SER A 79 19.43 -9.39 7.92
CA SER A 79 18.33 -9.34 8.89
C SER A 79 16.96 -9.57 8.27
N THR A 80 16.83 -9.47 6.94
CA THR A 80 15.55 -9.67 6.28
C THR A 80 15.18 -11.16 6.28
N ARG A 81 13.90 -11.46 6.50
CA ARG A 81 13.35 -12.81 6.44
C ARG A 81 12.13 -12.86 5.52
N PRO A 82 11.82 -14.02 4.89
CA PRO A 82 10.50 -14.21 4.29
C PRO A 82 9.40 -14.18 5.36
N MET A 83 8.16 -13.95 4.91
CA MET A 83 6.99 -14.24 5.74
C MET A 83 6.95 -15.73 6.12
N ASN A 84 6.57 -16.03 7.36
CA ASN A 84 6.37 -17.40 7.81
C ASN A 84 4.98 -17.93 7.41
N ALA A 85 4.76 -19.24 7.55
CA ALA A 85 3.51 -19.88 7.13
C ALA A 85 2.26 -19.31 7.84
N LYS A 86 2.37 -18.91 9.10
CA LYS A 86 1.25 -18.31 9.86
C LYS A 86 0.94 -16.90 9.36
N GLU A 87 1.96 -16.09 9.13
CA GLU A 87 1.82 -14.74 8.56
C GLU A 87 1.18 -14.79 7.16
N ILE A 88 1.60 -15.74 6.32
CA ILE A 88 1.03 -15.94 4.97
C ILE A 88 -0.42 -16.41 5.05
N ALA A 89 -0.70 -17.42 5.88
CA ALA A 89 -2.06 -17.94 6.04
C ALA A 89 -3.02 -16.85 6.52
N LEU A 90 -2.58 -16.04 7.50
CA LEU A 90 -3.34 -14.90 7.99
C LEU A 90 -3.58 -13.88 6.87
N ALA A 91 -2.53 -13.44 6.17
CA ALA A 91 -2.65 -12.47 5.09
C ALA A 91 -3.55 -12.94 3.95
N ALA A 92 -3.52 -14.24 3.63
CA ALA A 92 -4.37 -14.83 2.59
C ALA A 92 -5.87 -14.73 2.91
N THR A 93 -6.25 -14.63 4.19
CA THR A 93 -7.65 -14.40 4.58
C THR A 93 -8.18 -12.99 4.24
N VAL A 94 -7.29 -12.03 3.96
CA VAL A 94 -7.66 -10.64 3.65
C VAL A 94 -7.36 -10.31 2.19
N PHE A 95 -6.23 -10.77 1.66
CA PHE A 95 -5.76 -10.42 0.32
C PHE A 95 -5.96 -11.56 -0.70
N GLY A 96 -6.26 -12.77 -0.26
CA GLY A 96 -6.33 -13.94 -1.14
C GLY A 96 -5.02 -14.12 -1.90
N ASN A 97 -5.07 -14.02 -3.23
CA ASN A 97 -3.90 -14.12 -4.11
C ASN A 97 -3.47 -12.77 -4.73
N SER A 98 -3.98 -11.63 -4.24
CA SER A 98 -3.64 -10.31 -4.79
C SER A 98 -2.19 -9.90 -4.49
N ILE A 99 -1.59 -10.44 -3.43
CA ILE A 99 -0.18 -10.25 -3.06
C ILE A 99 0.61 -11.52 -3.39
N ASP A 100 1.78 -11.37 -4.00
CA ASP A 100 2.74 -12.48 -4.13
C ASP A 100 3.63 -12.54 -2.88
N TYR A 101 3.18 -13.29 -1.88
CA TYR A 101 3.84 -13.42 -0.58
C TYR A 101 5.29 -13.91 -0.65
N ARG A 102 5.69 -14.57 -1.75
CA ARG A 102 7.07 -15.05 -1.94
C ARG A 102 8.07 -13.91 -2.11
N GLN A 103 7.59 -12.74 -2.51
CA GLN A 103 8.41 -11.53 -2.65
C GLN A 103 8.47 -10.72 -1.36
N VAL A 104 7.51 -10.90 -0.44
CA VAL A 104 7.43 -10.10 0.77
C VAL A 104 8.55 -10.47 1.73
N ARG A 105 9.24 -9.45 2.21
CA ARG A 105 10.31 -9.55 3.21
C ARG A 105 9.94 -8.75 4.45
N ILE A 106 10.42 -9.19 5.60
CA ILE A 106 10.29 -8.48 6.87
C ILE A 106 11.69 -8.23 7.43
N ASP A 107 12.02 -6.98 7.74
CA ASP A 107 13.25 -6.54 8.40
C ASP A 107 12.92 -5.98 9.80
N GLU A 108 13.00 -6.82 10.84
CA GLU A 108 12.70 -6.42 12.23
C GLU A 108 13.88 -5.71 12.93
N LYS A 109 14.97 -5.41 12.19
CA LYS A 109 16.19 -4.78 12.68
C LYS A 109 16.51 -3.47 11.97
N ALA A 110 15.51 -2.80 11.41
CA ALA A 110 15.67 -1.55 10.66
C ALA A 110 15.94 -0.33 11.58
N ALA A 111 17.07 -0.34 12.29
CA ALA A 111 17.40 0.64 13.34
C ALA A 111 17.38 2.10 12.85
N MET A 112 17.94 2.34 11.65
CA MET A 112 18.25 3.70 11.20
C MET A 112 17.01 4.60 11.11
N VAL A 113 15.88 4.04 10.70
CA VAL A 113 14.61 4.76 10.52
C VAL A 113 13.63 4.38 11.62
N CYS A 114 13.36 3.08 11.81
CA CYS A 114 12.31 2.62 12.72
C CYS A 114 12.62 2.86 14.19
N ARG A 115 13.87 2.68 14.64
CA ARG A 115 14.23 2.90 16.06
C ARG A 115 14.18 4.39 16.42
N ARG A 116 14.59 5.26 15.49
CA ARG A 116 14.66 6.71 15.74
C ARG A 116 13.27 7.37 15.75
N HIS A 117 12.37 6.91 14.90
CA HIS A 117 11.06 7.52 14.70
C HIS A 117 9.90 6.69 15.26
N ALA A 118 10.16 5.51 15.81
CA ALA A 118 9.15 4.55 16.28
C ALA A 118 8.10 4.22 15.20
N ILE A 119 8.54 4.12 13.94
CA ILE A 119 7.68 3.84 12.79
C ILE A 119 7.94 2.45 12.21
N ILE A 120 6.89 1.88 11.61
CA ILE A 120 6.97 0.74 10.71
C ILE A 120 6.66 1.28 9.32
N TYR A 121 7.36 0.82 8.30
CA TYR A 121 7.13 1.31 6.94
C TYR A 121 7.45 0.25 5.88
N VAL A 122 6.73 0.35 4.77
CA VAL A 122 7.02 -0.42 3.55
C VAL A 122 7.93 0.39 2.65
N SER A 123 8.94 -0.26 2.06
CA SER A 123 9.71 0.33 0.95
C SER A 123 9.15 -0.06 -0.41
N PHE A 124 9.01 -1.36 -0.66
CA PHE A 124 8.41 -1.95 -1.87
C PHE A 124 7.67 -3.24 -1.49
N HIS A 125 8.34 -4.39 -1.52
CA HIS A 125 7.83 -5.64 -0.93
C HIS A 125 8.40 -5.88 0.48
N THR A 126 9.26 -5.00 0.98
CA THR A 126 9.90 -5.14 2.29
C THR A 126 9.20 -4.28 3.34
N ILE A 127 8.72 -4.93 4.39
CA ILE A 127 8.20 -4.32 5.62
C ILE A 127 9.37 -4.14 6.58
N ASN A 128 9.60 -2.91 7.05
CA ASN A 128 10.71 -2.57 7.94
C ASN A 128 10.15 -2.17 9.32
N SER A 129 10.64 -2.81 10.37
CA SER A 129 10.28 -2.51 11.76
C SER A 129 11.51 -2.54 12.67
N TRP A 130 11.32 -2.12 13.93
CA TRP A 130 12.28 -2.35 15.00
C TRP A 130 11.61 -3.20 16.09
N GLY A 131 11.82 -4.52 16.01
CA GLY A 131 11.12 -5.51 16.82
C GLY A 131 9.87 -6.09 16.16
N SER A 132 9.22 -7.01 16.87
CA SER A 132 8.01 -7.69 16.44
C SER A 132 6.81 -6.75 16.44
N PHE A 133 5.82 -7.02 15.59
CA PHE A 133 4.59 -6.25 15.49
C PHE A 133 3.35 -7.16 15.47
N SER A 134 2.19 -6.56 15.73
CA SER A 134 0.93 -7.30 15.84
C SER A 134 0.41 -7.79 14.49
N PRO A 135 -0.48 -8.80 14.47
CA PRO A 135 -1.21 -9.19 13.27
C PRO A 135 -1.93 -8.04 12.57
N SER A 136 -2.50 -7.07 13.32
CA SER A 136 -3.18 -5.90 12.75
C SER A 136 -2.20 -5.00 12.00
N ILE A 137 -1.03 -4.74 12.57
CA ILE A 137 0.03 -3.97 11.89
C ILE A 137 0.50 -4.72 10.65
N LEU A 138 0.66 -6.04 10.71
CA LEU A 138 1.02 -6.82 9.52
C LEU A 138 0.02 -6.60 8.38
N ILE A 139 -1.29 -6.63 8.67
CA ILE A 139 -2.32 -6.38 7.66
C ILE A 139 -2.23 -4.96 7.10
N HIS A 140 -2.04 -3.96 7.97
CA HIS A 140 -1.84 -2.56 7.56
C HIS A 140 -0.70 -2.41 6.56
N GLU A 141 0.49 -2.90 6.93
CA GLU A 141 1.68 -2.79 6.08
C GLU A 141 1.52 -3.59 4.76
N LEU A 142 0.81 -4.72 4.79
CA LEU A 142 0.52 -5.47 3.57
C LEU A 142 -0.42 -4.73 2.61
N VAL A 143 -1.27 -3.80 3.10
CA VAL A 143 -2.03 -2.91 2.21
C VAL A 143 -1.08 -2.02 1.42
N HIS A 144 0.00 -1.51 2.02
CA HIS A 144 0.99 -0.73 1.29
C HIS A 144 1.74 -1.58 0.24
N VAL A 145 2.04 -2.85 0.55
CA VAL A 145 2.59 -3.79 -0.45
C VAL A 145 1.59 -4.01 -1.60
N TRP A 146 0.30 -4.14 -1.30
CA TRP A 146 -0.75 -4.22 -2.32
C TRP A 146 -0.84 -2.93 -3.14
N GLN A 147 -0.79 -1.75 -2.51
CA GLN A 147 -0.80 -0.45 -3.19
C GLN A 147 0.39 -0.31 -4.14
N TYR A 148 1.60 -0.70 -3.70
CA TYR A 148 2.78 -0.74 -4.57
C TYR A 148 2.54 -1.61 -5.81
N ARG A 149 1.87 -2.76 -5.67
CA ARG A 149 1.48 -3.60 -6.81
C ARG A 149 0.54 -2.88 -7.77
N GLN A 150 -0.43 -2.10 -7.26
CA GLN A 150 -1.40 -1.39 -8.10
C GLN A 150 -0.78 -0.21 -8.85
N VAL A 151 -0.08 0.68 -8.14
CA VAL A 151 0.34 1.98 -8.67
C VAL A 151 1.85 2.12 -8.88
N GLY A 152 2.64 1.10 -8.53
CA GLY A 152 4.10 1.15 -8.62
C GLY A 152 4.73 2.06 -7.56
N ALA A 153 5.97 2.48 -7.78
CA ALA A 153 6.71 3.27 -6.80
C ALA A 153 6.09 4.65 -6.51
N ALA A 154 5.15 5.13 -7.34
CA ALA A 154 4.34 6.31 -7.07
C ALA A 154 3.49 6.19 -5.79
N TYR A 155 3.30 4.98 -5.23
CA TYR A 155 2.65 4.83 -3.93
C TYR A 155 3.42 5.56 -2.81
N ILE A 156 4.76 5.60 -2.85
CA ILE A 156 5.58 6.20 -1.79
C ILE A 156 5.23 7.68 -1.58
N PRO A 157 5.32 8.57 -2.60
CA PRO A 157 4.94 9.96 -2.41
C PRO A 157 3.46 10.11 -2.03
N ARG A 158 2.56 9.26 -2.53
CA ARG A 158 1.13 9.29 -2.17
C ARG A 158 0.87 8.96 -0.71
N ALA A 159 1.52 7.92 -0.17
CA ALA A 159 1.39 7.52 1.22
C ALA A 159 1.96 8.61 2.14
N LEU A 160 3.16 9.12 1.82
CA LEU A 160 3.76 10.22 2.56
C LEU A 160 2.88 11.48 2.55
N MET A 161 2.29 11.84 1.40
CA MET A 161 1.38 12.97 1.31
C MET A 161 0.11 12.77 2.15
N ALA A 162 -0.43 11.55 2.19
CA ALA A 162 -1.63 11.22 2.96
C ALA A 162 -1.45 11.51 4.46
N GLN A 163 -0.25 11.27 5.02
CA GLN A 163 0.09 11.55 6.41
C GLN A 163 0.03 13.05 6.77
N TYR A 164 0.15 13.94 5.78
CA TYR A 164 0.05 15.39 5.97
C TYR A 164 -1.36 15.95 5.71
N THR A 165 -2.33 15.11 5.36
CA THR A 165 -3.73 15.56 5.19
C THR A 165 -4.39 15.79 6.55
N ARG A 166 -5.42 16.65 6.61
CA ARG A 166 -6.16 16.96 7.85
C ARG A 166 -6.69 15.71 8.54
N GLU A 167 -7.26 14.80 7.75
CA GLU A 167 -7.85 13.56 8.26
C GLU A 167 -6.78 12.49 8.51
N GLY A 168 -5.63 12.58 7.83
CA GLY A 168 -4.51 11.67 8.00
C GLY A 168 -4.95 10.21 7.85
N TYR A 169 -4.81 9.47 8.95
CA TYR A 169 -5.22 8.07 9.11
C TYR A 169 -6.72 7.89 9.34
N ASN A 170 -7.38 8.88 9.96
CA ASN A 170 -8.79 8.78 10.33
C ASN A 170 -9.66 8.86 9.07
N TYR A 171 -10.36 7.77 8.75
CA TYR A 171 -11.29 7.72 7.61
C TYR A 171 -12.74 8.08 7.98
N GLY A 172 -13.01 8.46 9.24
CA GLY A 172 -14.34 8.83 9.71
C GLY A 172 -15.23 7.67 10.17
N GLY A 173 -14.67 6.45 10.28
CA GLY A 173 -15.36 5.30 10.84
C GLY A 173 -16.53 4.78 9.99
N LEU A 174 -17.43 4.02 10.62
CA LEU A 174 -18.55 3.32 9.97
C LEU A 174 -19.47 4.25 9.17
N ASP A 175 -19.78 5.43 9.70
CA ASP A 175 -20.68 6.37 9.03
C ASP A 175 -20.10 6.85 7.70
N LYS A 176 -18.80 7.14 7.66
CA LYS A 176 -18.15 7.56 6.42
C LYS A 176 -18.09 6.44 5.39
N LEU A 177 -17.92 5.19 5.85
CA LEU A 177 -18.00 4.02 4.97
C LEU A 177 -19.41 3.85 4.38
N LYS A 178 -20.46 3.99 5.20
CA LYS A 178 -21.86 3.93 4.72
C LYS A 178 -22.19 5.05 3.73
N GLU A 179 -21.74 6.27 4.00
CA GLU A 179 -21.88 7.41 3.08
C GLU A 179 -21.15 7.14 1.76
N CYS A 180 -19.91 6.66 1.81
CA CYS A 180 -19.15 6.30 0.61
C CYS A 180 -19.90 5.22 -0.20
N ILE A 181 -20.46 4.21 0.46
CA ILE A 181 -21.27 3.18 -0.21
C ILE A 181 -22.51 3.76 -0.87
N SER A 182 -23.24 4.66 -0.19
CA SER A 182 -24.51 5.20 -0.70
C SER A 182 -24.33 6.11 -1.92
N THR A 183 -23.16 6.72 -2.06
CA THR A 183 -22.79 7.52 -3.25
C THR A 183 -22.11 6.70 -4.35
N GLY A 184 -22.02 5.37 -4.19
CA GLY A 184 -21.40 4.48 -5.17
C GLY A 184 -19.87 4.47 -5.13
N GLY A 185 -19.27 4.97 -4.05
CA GLY A 185 -17.83 4.99 -3.85
C GLY A 185 -17.23 3.63 -3.51
N SER A 186 -15.90 3.65 -3.42
CA SER A 186 -14.98 2.52 -3.37
C SER A 186 -13.81 2.80 -2.42
N LEU A 187 -12.94 1.82 -2.22
CA LEU A 187 -11.72 2.00 -1.42
C LEU A 187 -10.81 3.09 -2.01
N HIS A 188 -10.84 3.29 -3.33
CA HIS A 188 -10.03 4.30 -4.01
C HIS A 188 -10.44 5.75 -3.74
N ASP A 189 -11.59 5.99 -3.12
CA ASP A 189 -12.03 7.33 -2.70
C ASP A 189 -11.38 7.79 -1.37
N PHE A 190 -10.68 6.87 -0.71
CA PHE A 190 -9.89 7.14 0.49
C PHE A 190 -8.41 7.32 0.16
N ASN A 191 -7.70 8.11 0.98
CA ASN A 191 -6.25 8.24 0.85
C ASN A 191 -5.53 6.91 1.21
N LEU A 192 -4.26 6.77 0.85
CA LEU A 192 -3.57 5.46 1.00
C LEU A 192 -3.45 4.96 2.45
N GLU A 193 -3.32 5.85 3.43
CA GLU A 193 -3.28 5.46 4.85
C GLU A 193 -4.68 5.07 5.35
N GLN A 194 -5.71 5.83 4.97
CA GLN A 194 -7.11 5.49 5.25
C GLN A 194 -7.50 4.15 4.64
N GLN A 195 -7.05 3.84 3.42
CA GLN A 195 -7.26 2.53 2.82
C GLN A 195 -6.66 1.42 3.70
N ALA A 196 -5.43 1.62 4.18
CA ALA A 196 -4.76 0.65 5.04
C ALA A 196 -5.51 0.44 6.37
N ASP A 197 -5.99 1.52 6.98
CA ASP A 197 -6.77 1.45 8.22
C ASP A 197 -8.15 0.84 8.04
N ILE A 198 -8.86 1.10 6.93
CA ILE A 198 -10.17 0.48 6.64
C ILE A 198 -10.03 -1.05 6.55
N ILE A 199 -9.01 -1.53 5.84
CA ILE A 199 -8.75 -2.97 5.70
C ILE A 199 -8.27 -3.58 7.03
N THR A 200 -7.48 -2.83 7.79
CA THR A 200 -7.04 -3.25 9.12
C THR A 200 -8.22 -3.33 10.09
N ASP A 201 -9.16 -2.39 10.04
CA ASP A 201 -10.37 -2.39 10.86
C ASP A 201 -11.34 -3.51 10.47
N TYR A 202 -11.48 -3.81 9.17
CA TYR A 202 -12.15 -5.03 8.71
C TYR A 202 -11.56 -6.28 9.40
N PHE A 203 -10.24 -6.43 9.35
CA PHE A 203 -9.54 -7.55 9.97
C PHE A 203 -9.78 -7.58 11.49
N ARG A 204 -9.57 -6.45 12.18
CA ARG A 204 -9.74 -6.33 13.64
C ARG A 204 -11.15 -6.73 14.08
N ILE A 205 -12.18 -6.19 13.44
CA ILE A 205 -13.59 -6.50 13.78
C ILE A 205 -13.88 -7.99 13.57
N ARG A 206 -13.37 -8.58 12.48
CA ARG A 206 -13.52 -10.01 12.20
C ARG A 206 -12.90 -10.88 13.30
N GLU A 207 -11.73 -10.50 13.80
CA GLU A 207 -11.05 -11.16 14.92
C GLU A 207 -11.64 -10.81 16.31
N GLY A 208 -12.71 -10.00 16.36
CA GLY A 208 -13.37 -9.60 17.60
C GLY A 208 -12.69 -8.47 18.37
N LEU A 209 -11.80 -7.74 17.72
CA LEU A 209 -11.17 -6.52 18.24
C LEU A 209 -11.98 -5.28 17.84
N ALA A 210 -11.86 -4.21 18.63
CA ALA A 210 -12.42 -2.91 18.26
C ALA A 210 -11.66 -2.30 17.07
N PRO A 211 -12.34 -1.59 16.16
CA PRO A 211 -11.66 -0.81 15.11
C PRO A 211 -10.80 0.30 15.73
N GLN A 212 -9.85 0.81 14.96
CA GLN A 212 -9.07 1.99 15.32
C GLN A 212 -9.91 3.27 15.17
N TRP A 213 -10.79 3.31 14.17
CA TRP A 213 -11.59 4.49 13.86
C TRP A 213 -13.09 4.19 13.87
N GLY A 214 -13.85 4.99 14.64
CA GLY A 214 -15.30 4.84 14.80
C GLY A 214 -15.70 3.74 15.79
N ASP A 215 -16.97 3.34 15.72
CA ASP A 215 -17.64 2.43 16.68
C ASP A 215 -18.20 1.15 16.02
N GLY A 216 -17.76 0.85 14.79
CA GLY A 216 -18.20 -0.33 14.04
C GLY A 216 -17.90 -1.65 14.77
N GLY A 217 -18.87 -2.58 14.74
CA GLY A 217 -18.74 -3.89 15.37
C GLY A 217 -18.99 -5.06 14.42
N LYS A 218 -19.03 -6.28 14.97
CA LYS A 218 -19.27 -7.51 14.17
C LYS A 218 -20.55 -7.47 13.32
N ARG A 219 -21.59 -6.79 13.81
CA ARG A 219 -22.85 -6.58 13.05
C ARG A 219 -22.66 -5.72 11.80
N ASP A 220 -21.65 -4.86 11.80
CA ASP A 220 -21.34 -3.91 10.74
C ASP A 220 -20.26 -4.44 9.79
N LEU A 221 -19.70 -5.63 10.07
CA LEU A 221 -18.66 -6.27 9.26
C LEU A 221 -19.00 -6.34 7.75
N PRO A 222 -20.26 -6.54 7.31
CA PRO A 222 -20.59 -6.49 5.88
C PRO A 222 -20.24 -5.16 5.19
N VAL A 223 -20.28 -4.03 5.90
CA VAL A 223 -19.88 -2.71 5.35
C VAL A 223 -18.40 -2.70 5.05
N TYR A 224 -17.58 -3.10 6.02
CA TYR A 224 -16.13 -3.22 5.89
C TYR A 224 -15.73 -4.27 4.84
N GLN A 225 -16.46 -5.38 4.78
CA GLN A 225 -16.21 -6.47 3.83
C GLN A 225 -16.34 -6.00 2.37
N LYS A 226 -17.24 -5.05 2.07
CA LYS A 226 -17.37 -4.50 0.72
C LYS A 226 -16.05 -3.90 0.24
N PHE A 227 -15.36 -3.14 1.09
CA PHE A 227 -14.06 -2.56 0.78
C PHE A 227 -12.94 -3.61 0.80
N ALA A 228 -12.99 -4.56 1.74
CA ALA A 228 -12.01 -5.65 1.80
C ALA A 228 -12.05 -6.56 0.56
N ALA A 229 -13.21 -6.70 -0.09
CA ALA A 229 -13.33 -7.42 -1.34
C ALA A 229 -12.50 -6.80 -2.48
N GLU A 230 -12.24 -5.49 -2.45
CA GLU A 230 -11.45 -4.79 -3.48
C GLU A 230 -9.94 -5.12 -3.40
N VAL A 231 -9.45 -5.45 -2.21
CA VAL A 231 -8.06 -5.91 -2.01
C VAL A 231 -7.93 -7.43 -2.08
N PHE A 232 -9.05 -8.15 -1.99
CA PHE A 232 -9.10 -9.60 -2.12
C PHE A 232 -8.89 -9.99 -3.59
N GLY A 233 -7.95 -10.90 -3.85
CA GLY A 233 -7.59 -11.29 -5.22
C GLY A 233 -8.72 -12.02 -5.96
N VAL A 234 -9.60 -11.27 -6.62
CA VAL A 234 -10.48 -11.78 -7.67
C VAL A 234 -9.79 -11.56 -9.00
N LYS A 235 -9.67 -12.61 -9.82
CA LYS A 235 -9.31 -12.46 -11.23
C LYS A 235 -10.35 -11.53 -11.87
N ASN A 236 -9.96 -10.33 -12.28
CA ASN A 236 -10.73 -9.60 -13.28
C ASN A 236 -10.62 -10.38 -14.61
N ASN A 237 -11.48 -11.39 -14.76
CA ASN A 237 -11.90 -11.85 -16.07
C ASN A 237 -12.99 -10.88 -16.54
N GLY A 238 -12.68 -10.01 -17.50
CA GLY A 238 -13.69 -9.26 -18.26
C GLY A 238 -13.59 -7.74 -18.14
N ASN A 239 -12.82 -7.12 -19.04
CA ASN A 239 -13.33 -6.38 -20.21
C ASN A 239 -12.16 -5.69 -20.93
#